data_AF-A0ABD7KU12-F1
#
_entry.id   AF-A0ABD7KU12-F1
#
_cell.length_a   1.000
_cell.length_b   1.000
_cell.length_c   1.000
_cell.angle_alpha   90.00
_cell.angle_beta   90.00
_cell.angle_gamma   90.00
#
_symmetry.space_group_name_H-M   'P 1'
#
loop_
_entity.id
_entity.type
_entity.pdbx_description
1 polymer ?
#
loop_
_entity_poly.entity_id
_entity_poly.type
_entity_poly.pdbx_seq_one_letter_code
_entity_poly.pdbx_strand_id
1 'polypeptide(L)' 'MQRMKIKELVAVAHAAAGKLPPAEASLMREVATRLDVTFSALTESMDQRMSLDAEINHLRQEAIQ' A
#
# COMPACT_ATOMS: atom_id res chain seq x y z
N MET A 1 0.08 -2.99 -21.06
CA MET A 1 -0.60 -2.39 -19.88
C MET A 1 0.31 -1.31 -19.31
N GLN A 2 -0.22 -0.12 -19.06
CA GLN A 2 0.55 0.97 -18.44
C GLN A 2 0.68 0.72 -16.94
N ARG A 3 1.89 0.80 -16.39
CA ARG A 3 2.13 0.65 -14.94
C ARG A 3 1.81 1.98 -14.25
N MET A 4 0.81 1.98 -13.36
CA MET A 4 0.40 3.14 -12.58
C MET A 4 0.92 3.01 -11.14
N LYS A 5 1.13 4.14 -10.45
CA LYS A 5 1.33 4.12 -9.00
C LYS A 5 0.03 3.72 -8.31
N ILE A 6 0.11 3.05 -7.16
CA ILE A 6 -1.08 2.56 -6.46
C ILE A 6 -2.07 3.68 -6.12
N LYS A 7 -1.57 4.83 -5.65
CA LYS A 7 -2.43 5.99 -5.35
C LYS A 7 -3.17 6.53 -6.60
N GLU A 8 -2.52 6.50 -7.77
CA GLU A 8 -3.13 6.90 -9.04
C GLU A 8 -4.20 5.87 -9.47
N LEU A 9 -3.92 4.58 -9.31
CA LEU A 9 -4.85 3.50 -9.61
C LEU A 9 -6.11 3.57 -8.72
N VAL A 10 -5.93 3.80 -7.42
CA VAL A 10 -7.04 3.98 -6.46
C VAL A 10 -7.90 5.19 -6.84
N ALA A 11 -7.29 6.31 -7.20
CA ALA A 11 -8.01 7.51 -7.62
C ALA A 11 -8.83 7.25 -8.91
N VAL A 12 -8.23 6.58 -9.90
CA VAL A 12 -8.95 6.20 -11.13
C VAL A 12 -10.07 5.22 -10.86
N ALA A 13 -9.89 4.25 -9.96
CA ALA A 13 -10.93 3.30 -9.58
C ALA A 13 -12.14 3.99 -8.92
N HIS A 14 -11.91 4.94 -7.99
CA HIS A 14 -12.98 5.73 -7.41
C HIS A 14 -13.70 6.61 -8.44
N ALA A 15 -12.96 7.24 -9.36
CA ALA A 15 -13.56 8.02 -10.44
C ALA A 15 -14.39 7.15 -11.40
N ALA A 16 -13.91 5.93 -11.71
CA ALA A 16 -14.61 4.98 -12.55
C ALA A 16 -15.92 4.49 -11.90
N ALA A 17 -15.95 4.32 -10.57
CA ALA A 17 -17.15 3.91 -9.85
C ALA A 17 -18.34 4.86 -10.06
N GLY A 18 -18.11 6.16 -10.32
CA GLY A 18 -19.19 7.11 -10.63
C GLY A 18 -19.89 6.86 -11.99
N LYS A 19 -19.32 6.00 -12.83
CA LYS A 19 -19.83 5.68 -14.18
C LYS A 19 -20.45 4.29 -14.27
N LEU A 20 -20.43 3.54 -13.16
CA LEU A 20 -20.92 2.16 -13.10
C LEU A 20 -22.34 2.10 -12.53
N PRO A 21 -23.12 1.04 -12.83
CA PRO A 21 -24.38 0.79 -12.12
C PRO A 21 -24.14 0.58 -10.62
N PRO A 22 -25.18 0.70 -9.77
CA PRO A 22 -25.00 0.81 -8.32
C PRO A 22 -24.22 -0.34 -7.66
N ALA A 23 -24.47 -1.59 -8.10
CA ALA A 23 -23.82 -2.76 -7.52
C ALA A 23 -22.32 -2.80 -7.85
N GLU A 24 -21.98 -2.57 -9.12
CA GLU A 24 -20.61 -2.53 -9.62
C GLU A 24 -19.85 -1.31 -9.09
N ALA A 25 -20.53 -0.17 -8.94
CA ALA A 25 -19.97 1.02 -8.31
C ALA A 25 -19.59 0.77 -6.85
N SER A 26 -20.46 0.09 -6.10
CA SER A 26 -20.18 -0.29 -4.71
C SER A 26 -18.97 -1.22 -4.62
N LEU A 27 -18.94 -2.25 -5.47
CA LEU A 27 -17.83 -3.20 -5.52
C LEU A 27 -16.51 -2.50 -5.92
N MET A 28 -16.52 -1.63 -6.92
CA MET A 28 -15.34 -0.89 -7.36
C MET A 28 -14.78 0.00 -6.25
N ARG A 29 -15.65 0.70 -5.51
CA ARG A 29 -15.23 1.52 -4.35
C ARG A 29 -14.64 0.65 -3.25
N GLU A 30 -15.26 -0.48 -2.94
CA GLU A 30 -14.75 -1.37 -1.91
C GLU A 30 -13.37 -1.93 -2.28
N VAL A 31 -13.20 -2.37 -3.53
CA VAL A 31 -11.91 -2.87 -4.04
C VAL A 31 -10.85 -1.77 -4.01
N ALA A 32 -11.18 -0.55 -4.43
CA ALA A 32 -10.26 0.60 -4.39
C ALA A 32 -9.83 0.92 -2.95
N THR A 33 -10.78 0.99 -2.01
CA THR A 33 -10.50 1.23 -0.59
C THR A 33 -9.62 0.13 0.01
N ARG A 34 -9.94 -1.14 -0.24
CA ARG A 34 -9.13 -2.27 0.27
C ARG A 34 -7.71 -2.21 -0.28
N LEU A 35 -7.53 -1.91 -1.56
CA LEU A 35 -6.22 -1.75 -2.17
C LEU A 35 -5.42 -0.63 -1.50
N ASP A 36 -6.04 0.51 -1.23
CA ASP A 36 -5.39 1.65 -0.59
C ASP A 36 -4.94 1.35 0.84
N VAL A 37 -5.81 0.70 1.62
CA VAL A 37 -5.53 0.26 2.99
C VAL A 37 -4.41 -0.76 3.02
N THR A 38 -4.48 -1.82 2.19
CA THR A 38 -3.45 -2.85 2.15
C THR A 38 -2.10 -2.29 1.69
N PHE A 39 -2.08 -1.36 0.74
CA PHE A 39 -0.84 -0.72 0.30
C PHE A 39 -0.22 0.15 1.41
N SER A 40 -1.04 0.87 2.17
CA SER A 40 -0.56 1.68 3.30
C SER A 40 0.02 0.79 4.39
N ALA A 41 -0.70 -0.27 4.78
CA ALA A 41 -0.22 -1.26 5.75
C ALA A 41 1.05 -1.99 5.28
N LEU A 42 1.15 -2.31 4.00
CA LEU A 42 2.36 -2.90 3.44
C LEU A 42 3.54 -1.94 3.55
N THR A 43 3.35 -0.67 3.17
CA THR A 43 4.39 0.36 3.26
C THR A 43 4.89 0.50 4.70
N GLU A 44 3.98 0.62 5.66
CA GLU A 44 4.33 0.68 7.09
C GLU A 44 5.10 -0.56 7.54
N SER A 45 4.70 -1.75 7.10
CA SER A 45 5.42 -3.00 7.40
C SER A 45 6.82 -3.03 6.76
N MET A 46 7.00 -2.47 5.56
CA MET A 46 8.33 -2.35 4.95
C MET A 46 9.23 -1.39 5.74
N ASP A 47 8.69 -0.24 6.16
CA ASP A 47 9.42 0.75 6.95
C ASP A 47 9.84 0.18 8.31
N GLN A 48 8.94 -0.54 8.99
CA GLN A 48 9.25 -1.25 10.24
C GLN A 48 10.38 -2.27 10.05
N ARG A 49 10.31 -3.09 8.99
CA ARG A 49 11.37 -4.07 8.69
C ARG A 49 12.72 -3.39 8.45
N MET A 50 12.75 -2.29 7.68
CA MET A 50 13.97 -1.55 7.43
C MET A 50 14.57 -0.96 8.72
N SER A 51 13.73 -0.45 9.62
CA SER A 51 14.17 0.05 10.92
C SER A 51 14.77 -1.07 11.78
N LEU A 52 14.12 -2.23 11.83
CA LEU A 52 14.61 -3.38 12.59
C LEU A 52 15.93 -3.92 12.02
N ASP A 53 16.07 -3.99 10.69
CA ASP A 53 17.32 -4.40 10.06
C ASP A 53 18.47 -3.45 10.40
N ALA A 54 18.21 -2.14 10.44
CA ALA A 54 19.19 -1.15 10.86
C ALA A 54 19.61 -1.33 12.33
N GLU A 55 18.65 -1.55 13.23
CA GLU A 55 18.89 -1.80 14.65
C GLU A 55 19.69 -3.09 14.88
N ILE A 56 19.33 -4.19 14.21
CA ILE A 56 20.06 -5.46 14.27
C ILE A 56 21.51 -5.28 13.82
N ASN A 57 21.75 -4.55 12.73
CA ASN A 57 23.09 -4.31 12.23
C ASN A 57 23.92 -3.45 13.19
N HIS A 58 23.30 -2.44 13.82
CA HIS A 58 23.95 -1.63 14.83
C HIS A 58 24.38 -2.45 16.05
N LEU A 59 23.47 -3.24 16.63
CA LEU A 59 23.76 -4.11 17.77
C LEU A 59 24.85 -5.14 17.46
N ARG A 60 24.86 -5.68 16.23
CA ARG A 60 25.92 -6.61 15.77
C ARG A 60 27.28 -5.93 15.70
N GLN A 61 27.35 -4.67 15.29
CA GLN A 61 28.60 -3.92 15.25
C GLN A 61 29.12 -3.64 16.66
N GLU A 62 28.24 -3.25 17.59
CA GLU A 62 28.59 -3.03 18.99
C GLU A 62 29.10 -4.31 19.66
N ALA A 63 28.52 -5.46 19.37
CA ALA A 63 28.93 -6.74 19.95
C ALA A 63 30.31 -7.27 19.48
N ILE A 64 30.88 -6.66 18.42
CA ILE A 64 32.18 -7.04 17.85
C ILE A 64 33.29 -6.06 18.30
N GLN A 65 32.92 -4.95 18.96
CA GLN A 65 33.84 -3.97 19.57
C GLN A 65 34.19 -4.36 21.01
#